data_AF-A0A1Q3H621-F1
#
_entry.id   AF-A0A1Q3H621-F1
#
_cell.length_a   1.000
_cell.length_b   1.000
_cell.length_c   1.000
_cell.angle_alpha   90.00
_cell.angle_beta   90.00
_cell.angle_gamma   90.00
#
_symmetry.space_group_name_H-M   'P 1'
#
loop_
_entity.id
_entity.type
_entity.pdbx_description
1 polymer ?
#
loop_
_entity_poly.entity_id
_entity_poly.type
_entity_poly.pdbx_seq_one_letter_code
_entity_poly.pdbx_strand_id
1 'polypeptide(L)'
;MEGQMESPERLRGWVEAGKQVGKDFELERDGEYWIGGMALQKVRDSYVAYFWEVPERLCAMDEYVREERASFPRLEEALAFLARGTGLHVEHMTPLKGRKIFSLT
;
A
#
# COMPACT_ATOMS: atom_id res chain seq x y z
N MET A 1 19.30 5.93 15.16
CA MET A 1 18.16 6.84 15.37
C MET A 1 17.06 6.38 14.45
N GLU A 2 16.08 5.68 15.00
CA GLU A 2 14.91 5.25 14.25
C GLU A 2 14.03 6.49 14.02
N GLY A 3 13.92 6.91 12.76
CA GLY A 3 13.01 7.98 12.38
C GLY A 3 11.59 7.50 12.63
N GLN A 4 10.98 8.04 13.68
CA GLN A 4 9.56 7.91 13.96
C GLN A 4 8.84 8.57 12.78
N MET A 5 8.53 7.75 11.78
CA MET A 5 7.82 8.19 10.57
C MET A 5 6.40 8.49 11.01
N GLU A 6 6.17 9.74 11.42
CA GLU A 6 4.85 10.26 11.76
C GLU A 6 4.00 10.14 10.50
N SER A 7 3.22 9.06 10.44
CA SER A 7 2.16 8.90 9.46
C SER A 7 1.41 10.24 9.37
N PRO A 8 1.27 10.89 8.20
CA PRO A 8 0.61 12.17 8.11
C PRO A 8 -0.71 12.09 8.84
N GLU A 9 -0.98 12.97 9.80
CA GLU A 9 -2.13 12.86 10.72
C GLU A 9 -3.45 12.59 9.99
N ARG A 10 -3.56 13.13 8.77
CA ARG A 10 -4.64 12.91 7.82
C ARG A 10 -4.81 11.45 7.37
N LEU A 11 -3.71 10.76 7.04
CA LEU A 11 -3.72 9.34 6.66
C LEU A 11 -4.23 8.50 7.83
N ARG A 12 -3.69 8.72 9.03
CA ARG A 12 -4.15 8.05 10.24
C ARG A 12 -5.64 8.28 10.44
N GLY A 13 -6.10 9.53 10.37
CA GLY A 13 -7.51 9.87 10.51
C GLY A 13 -8.42 9.13 9.53
N TRP A 14 -7.99 8.90 8.28
CA TRP A 14 -8.75 8.11 7.32
C TRP A 14 -8.77 6.62 7.63
N VAL A 15 -7.63 6.04 8.00
CA VAL A 15 -7.51 4.61 8.33
C VAL A 15 -8.31 4.29 9.58
N GLU A 16 -8.23 5.13 10.62
CA GLU A 16 -9.02 4.98 11.85
C GLU A 16 -10.52 5.13 11.62
N ALA A 17 -10.92 5.93 10.62
CA ALA A 17 -12.32 6.03 10.18
C ALA A 17 -12.80 4.83 9.33
N GLY A 18 -11.99 3.75 9.23
CA GLY A 18 -12.34 2.53 8.50
C GLY A 18 -12.22 2.65 6.97
N LYS A 19 -11.63 3.75 6.46
CA LYS A 19 -11.41 3.90 5.02
C LYS A 19 -10.24 3.02 4.59
N GLN A 20 -10.34 2.47 3.39
CA GLN A 20 -9.16 1.96 2.70
C GLN A 20 -8.45 3.15 2.04
N VAL A 21 -7.18 3.32 2.34
CA VAL A 21 -6.31 4.31 1.71
C VAL A 21 -5.32 3.59 0.82
N GLY A 22 -4.94 4.19 -0.30
CA GLY A 22 -3.98 3.60 -1.21
C GLY A 22 -3.52 4.58 -2.27
N LYS A 23 -2.65 4.09 -3.13
CA LYS A 23 -2.24 4.76 -4.36
C LYS A 23 -1.74 3.72 -5.35
N ASP A 24 -1.95 4.00 -6.63
CA ASP A 24 -1.21 3.37 -7.70
C ASP A 24 0.10 4.12 -7.91
N PHE A 25 1.08 3.46 -8.51
CA PHE A 25 2.38 4.03 -8.80
C PHE A 25 2.99 3.39 -10.04
N GLU A 26 3.84 4.17 -10.68
CA GLU A 26 4.73 3.75 -11.75
C GLU A 26 6.16 4.02 -11.29
N LEU A 27 7.07 3.10 -11.56
CA LEU A 27 8.47 3.22 -11.20
C LEU A 27 9.37 2.54 -12.22
N GLU A 28 10.57 3.08 -12.40
CA GLU A 28 11.61 2.47 -13.24
C GLU A 28 12.60 1.71 -12.35
N ARG A 29 12.85 0.44 -12.64
CA ARG A 29 13.85 -0.43 -11.97
C ARG A 29 14.70 -1.10 -13.04
N ASP A 30 16.02 -0.91 -12.98
CA ASP A 30 16.99 -1.54 -13.88
C ASP A 30 16.67 -1.36 -15.38
N GLY A 31 16.09 -0.20 -15.76
CA GLY A 31 15.69 0.11 -17.13
C GLY A 31 14.36 -0.51 -17.59
N GLU A 32 13.60 -1.10 -16.67
CA GLU A 32 12.26 -1.63 -16.90
C GLU A 32 11.21 -0.79 -16.16
N TYR A 33 10.09 -0.49 -16.81
CA TYR A 33 8.95 0.18 -16.18
C TYR A 33 8.07 -0.83 -15.45
N TRP A 34 7.70 -0.50 -14.22
CA TRP A 34 6.85 -1.29 -13.35
C TRP A 34 5.64 -0.47 -12.94
N ILE A 35 4.48 -1.13 -12.97
CA ILE A 35 3.22 -0.60 -12.47
C ILE A 35 2.90 -1.35 -11.18
N GLY A 36 2.36 -0.65 -10.21
CA GLY A 36 1.93 -1.27 -8.97
C GLY A 36 0.93 -0.44 -8.21
N GLY A 37 0.46 -1.02 -7.12
CA GLY A 37 -0.43 -0.35 -6.19
C GLY A 37 -0.17 -0.79 -4.78
N MET A 38 -0.47 0.09 -3.83
CA MET A 38 -0.42 -0.19 -2.40
C MET A 38 -1.68 0.30 -1.72
N ALA A 39 -2.11 -0.43 -0.70
CA ALA A 39 -3.26 -0.08 0.10
C ALA A 39 -3.12 -0.51 1.55
N LEU A 40 -3.89 0.17 2.39
CA LEU A 40 -3.96 -0.02 3.82
C LEU A 40 -5.39 0.18 4.31
N GLN A 41 -5.87 -0.70 5.18
CA GLN A 41 -7.17 -0.58 5.83
C GLN A 41 -7.10 -1.10 7.26
N LYS A 42 -7.76 -0.42 8.20
CA LYS A 42 -8.02 -0.98 9.53
C LYS A 42 -9.19 -1.95 9.48
N VAL A 43 -8.99 -3.16 10.00
CA VAL A 43 -10.03 -4.18 10.18
C VAL A 43 -9.99 -4.70 11.59
N ARG A 44 -11.09 -4.46 12.31
CA ARG A 44 -11.21 -4.69 13.76
C ARG A 44 -10.01 -4.04 14.47
N ASP A 45 -9.16 -4.86 15.10
CA ASP A 45 -8.02 -4.44 15.92
C ASP A 45 -6.68 -4.53 15.16
N SER A 46 -6.73 -4.66 13.83
CA SER A 46 -5.54 -4.85 12.99
C SER A 46 -5.51 -3.92 11.78
N TYR A 47 -4.31 -3.69 11.26
CA TYR A 47 -4.04 -2.93 10.04
C TYR A 47 -3.61 -3.90 8.95
N VAL A 48 -4.41 -4.00 7.90
CA VAL A 48 -4.11 -4.86 6.74
C VAL A 48 -3.46 -4.00 5.67
N ALA A 49 -2.22 -4.35 5.35
CA ALA A 49 -1.45 -3.74 4.28
C ALA A 49 -1.35 -4.71 3.10
N TYR A 50 -1.36 -4.14 1.90
CA TYR A 50 -1.30 -4.88 0.65
C TYR A 50 -0.53 -4.08 -0.38
N PHE A 51 0.28 -4.75 -1.19
CA PHE A 51 0.81 -4.15 -2.40
C PHE A 51 0.97 -5.20 -3.50
N TRP A 52 0.98 -4.72 -4.74
CA TRP A 52 1.23 -5.51 -5.93
C TRP A 52 2.11 -4.73 -6.90
N GLU A 53 2.90 -5.45 -7.70
CA GLU A 53 3.80 -4.90 -8.71
C GLU A 53 3.86 -5.85 -9.90
N VAL A 54 3.93 -5.29 -11.10
CA VAL A 54 4.06 -6.01 -12.37
C VAL A 54 4.87 -5.16 -13.35
N PRO A 55 5.82 -5.74 -14.10
CA PRO A 55 6.45 -5.05 -15.21
C PRO A 55 5.39 -4.61 -16.23
N GLU A 56 5.50 -3.40 -16.77
CA GLU A 56 4.55 -2.86 -17.74
C GLU A 56 4.35 -3.82 -18.93
N ARG A 57 5.44 -4.45 -19.40
CA ARG A 57 5.40 -5.44 -20.49
C ARG A 57 4.57 -6.70 -20.19
N LEU A 58 4.33 -7.00 -18.91
CA LEU A 58 3.54 -8.15 -18.44
C LEU A 58 2.12 -7.76 -18.01
N CYS A 59 1.79 -6.45 -17.97
CA CYS A 59 0.45 -6.00 -17.57
C CYS A 59 -0.67 -6.59 -18.44
N ALA A 60 -0.41 -6.82 -19.73
CA ALA A 60 -1.39 -7.41 -20.64
C ALA A 60 -1.72 -8.88 -20.35
N MET A 61 -0.96 -9.53 -19.46
CA MET A 61 -1.13 -10.94 -19.09
C MET A 61 -1.87 -11.13 -17.77
N ASP A 62 -2.24 -10.04 -17.07
CA ASP A 62 -2.88 -10.05 -15.74
C ASP A 62 -2.12 -10.91 -14.69
N GLU A 63 -0.81 -11.10 -14.87
CA GLU A 63 0.04 -11.83 -13.92
C GLU A 63 0.81 -10.83 -13.04
N TYR A 64 0.42 -10.72 -11.76
CA TYR A 64 1.19 -9.96 -10.78
C TYR A 64 2.51 -10.67 -10.48
N VAL A 65 3.63 -10.01 -10.78
CA VAL A 65 4.96 -10.57 -10.51
C VAL A 65 5.25 -10.55 -9.01
N ARG A 66 4.67 -9.61 -8.29
CA ARG A 66 4.76 -9.55 -6.84
C ARG A 66 3.43 -9.10 -6.27
N GLU A 67 2.91 -9.86 -5.32
CA GLU A 67 1.69 -9.53 -4.58
C GLU A 67 1.90 -9.98 -3.13
N GLU A 68 1.83 -9.04 -2.19
CA GLU A 68 2.01 -9.34 -0.79
C GLU A 68 0.93 -8.69 0.07
N ARG A 69 0.50 -9.43 1.09
CA ARG A 69 -0.50 -8.99 2.05
C ARG A 69 -0.10 -9.41 3.45
N ALA A 70 -0.18 -8.47 4.39
CA ALA A 70 0.13 -8.73 5.79
C ALA A 70 -0.80 -7.95 6.73
N SER A 71 -0.95 -8.45 7.95
CA SER A 71 -1.76 -7.83 9.01
C SER A 71 -0.89 -7.50 10.20
N PHE A 72 -1.06 -6.30 10.75
CA PHE A 72 -0.22 -5.78 11.82
C PHE A 72 -1.08 -5.23 12.97
N PRO A 73 -0.62 -5.36 14.23
CA PRO A 73 -1.30 -4.76 15.38
C PRO A 73 -1.15 -3.23 15.44
N ARG A 74 -0.16 -2.66 14.73
CA ARG A 74 0.15 -1.22 14.76
C ARG A 74 0.20 -0.64 13.35
N LEU A 75 -0.30 0.59 13.22
CA LEU A 75 -0.33 1.32 11.94
C LEU A 75 1.07 1.50 11.37
N GLU A 76 2.03 1.81 12.23
CA GLU A 76 3.41 2.09 11.88
C GLU A 76 4.11 0.87 11.29
N GLU A 77 3.80 -0.33 11.81
CA GLU A 77 4.32 -1.59 11.28
C GLU A 77 3.78 -1.87 9.87
N ALA A 78 2.50 -1.60 9.65
CA ALA A 78 1.86 -1.73 8.33
C ALA A 78 2.45 -0.74 7.31
N LEU A 79 2.70 0.51 7.73
CA LEU A 79 3.34 1.52 6.88
C LEU A 79 4.79 1.17 6.57
N ALA A 80 5.55 0.67 7.55
CA ALA A 80 6.92 0.21 7.36
C ALA A 80 6.98 -1.02 6.44
N PHE A 81 5.99 -1.90 6.48
CA PHE A 81 5.85 -3.00 5.52
C PHE A 81 5.66 -2.48 4.09
N LEU A 82 4.73 -1.55 3.86
CA LEU A 82 4.50 -0.97 2.52
C LEU A 82 5.72 -0.21 1.99
N ALA A 83 6.34 0.62 2.83
CA ALA A 83 7.52 1.39 2.45
C ALA A 83 8.70 0.50 2.08
N ARG A 84 8.97 -0.56 2.86
CA ARG A 84 10.04 -1.53 2.55
C ARG A 84 9.70 -2.41 1.34
N GLY A 85 8.44 -2.81 1.20
CA GLY A 85 7.99 -3.66 0.10
C GLY A 85 8.14 -2.97 -1.25
N THR A 86 7.76 -1.69 -1.32
CA THR A 86 7.65 -0.94 -2.58
C THR A 86 8.83 0.01 -2.84
N GLY A 87 9.56 0.39 -1.79
CA GLY A 87 10.58 1.43 -1.84
C GLY A 87 10.01 2.85 -1.94
N LEU A 88 8.71 3.05 -1.72
CA LEU A 88 8.02 4.32 -1.93
C LEU A 88 7.50 4.96 -0.63
N HIS A 89 7.32 6.28 -0.68
CA HIS A 89 6.66 7.02 0.39
C HIS A 89 5.17 6.70 0.47
N VAL A 90 4.73 6.31 1.67
CA VAL A 90 3.35 5.94 2.02
C VAL A 90 2.45 7.14 2.32
N GLU A 91 3.05 8.33 2.49
CA GLU A 91 2.36 9.56 2.91
C GLU A 91 1.38 10.11 1.88
N HIS A 92 1.56 9.72 0.61
CA HIS A 92 0.74 10.19 -0.51
C HIS A 92 -0.50 9.32 -0.76
N MET A 93 -0.74 8.31 0.06
CA MET A 93 -1.96 7.49 -0.04
C MET A 93 -3.20 8.34 0.25
N THR A 94 -4.26 8.11 -0.52
CA THR A 94 -5.55 8.79 -0.37
C THR A 94 -6.69 7.79 -0.25
N PRO A 95 -7.86 8.17 0.28
CA PRO A 95 -8.99 7.25 0.38
C PRO A 95 -9.42 6.74 -0.99
N LEU A 96 -9.46 5.42 -1.15
CA LEU A 96 -9.96 4.78 -2.36
C LEU A 96 -11.49 4.82 -2.34
N LYS A 97 -12.08 5.53 -3.31
CA LYS A 97 -13.55 5.60 -3.48
C LYS A 97 -13.97 4.61 -4.55
N GLY A 98 -14.93 3.73 -4.23
CA GLY A 98 -15.47 2.74 -5.17
C GLY A 98 -14.59 1.48 -5.25
N ARG A 99 -13.60 1.45 -6.15
CA ARG A 99 -12.74 0.28 -6.37
C ARG A 99 -11.63 0.23 -5.32
N LYS A 100 -11.91 -0.48 -4.22
CA LYS A 100 -10.89 -0.87 -3.26
C LYS A 100 -9.85 -1.76 -3.97
N ILE A 101 -8.57 -1.55 -3.66
CA ILE A 101 -7.48 -2.37 -4.16
C ILE A 101 -7.63 -3.81 -3.63
N PHE A 102 -8.12 -3.98 -2.41
CA PHE A 102 -8.48 -5.30 -1.88
C PHE A 102 -9.81 -5.28 -1.13
N SER A 103 -10.47 -6.43 -1.04
CA SER A 103 -11.67 -6.61 -0.20
C SER A 103 -11.36 -7.49 1.00
N LEU A 104 -11.80 -7.05 2.17
CA LEU A 104 -11.76 -7.81 3.41
C LEU A 104 -13.21 -8.13 3.73
N THR A 105 -13.63 -9.34 3.39
CA THR A 105 -14.97 -9.89 3.65
C THR A 105 -15.28 -9.92 5.14
#